data_AF-A0A353YYP8-F1
#
_entry.id   AF-A0A353YYP8-F1
#
_cell.length_a   1.000
_cell.length_b   1.000
_cell.length_c   1.000
_cell.angle_alpha   90.00
_cell.angle_beta   90.00
_cell.angle_gamma   90.00
#
_symmetry.space_group_name_H-M   'P 1'
#
loop_
_entity.id
_entity.type
_entity.pdbx_description
1 polymer ?
#
loop_
_entity_poly.entity_id
_entity_poly.type
_entity_poly.pdbx_seq_one_letter_code
_entity_poly.pdbx_strand_id
1 'polypeptide(L)'
;MKKLKYKKDKQEFVSELRNEVKNYFINNGIEKQGGTTILIKTLLMALVYFVPYGLMLSGIISSIGTVFICWAVMGLGMSGLGLVTMHDANHGSFSKHRWVNT
;
A
#
# COMPACT_ATOMS: atom_id res chain seq x y z
N MET A 1 4.47 20.34 -32.70
CA MET A 1 4.69 20.62 -31.25
C MET A 1 6.14 20.36 -30.89
N LYS A 2 6.85 21.34 -30.32
CA LYS A 2 8.21 21.15 -29.80
C LYS A 2 8.13 20.45 -28.44
N LYS A 3 8.59 19.21 -28.33
CA LYS A 3 8.61 18.48 -27.05
C LYS A 3 9.63 19.13 -26.11
N LEU A 4 9.16 19.73 -25.01
CA LEU A 4 10.00 20.09 -23.88
C LEU A 4 10.63 18.80 -23.33
N LYS A 5 11.96 18.74 -23.33
CA LYS A 5 12.73 17.66 -22.68
C LYS A 5 13.63 18.30 -21.64
N TYR A 6 13.58 17.76 -20.41
CA TYR A 6 14.53 18.15 -19.36
C TYR A 6 15.97 17.81 -19.79
N LYS A 7 16.91 18.72 -19.52
CA LYS A 7 18.34 18.47 -19.70
C LYS A 7 18.76 17.27 -18.84
N LYS A 8 19.42 16.28 -19.43
CA LYS A 8 19.95 15.09 -18.73
C LYS A 8 21.14 15.39 -17.78
N ASP A 9 21.56 16.64 -17.71
CA ASP A 9 22.74 17.15 -16.99
C ASP A 9 22.69 16.98 -15.44
N LYS A 10 21.53 16.67 -14.86
CA LYS A 10 21.34 16.58 -13.40
C LYS A 10 21.40 15.15 -12.84
N GLN A 11 21.99 14.19 -13.57
CA GLN A 11 22.06 12.79 -13.11
C GLN A 11 22.93 12.63 -11.85
N GLU A 12 24.03 13.39 -11.74
CA GLU A 12 24.92 13.35 -10.57
C GLU A 12 24.19 13.80 -9.30
N PHE A 13 23.49 14.94 -9.35
CA PHE A 13 22.69 15.44 -8.23
C PHE A 13 21.64 14.42 -7.73
N VAL A 14 20.93 13.75 -8.64
CA VAL A 14 19.92 12.74 -8.27
C VAL A 14 20.57 11.52 -7.62
N SER A 15 21.74 11.11 -8.09
CA SER A 15 22.50 10.00 -7.52
C SER A 15 22.98 10.35 -6.10
N GLU A 16 23.59 11.52 -5.94
CA GLU A 16 24.10 12.01 -4.67
C GLU A 16 22.98 12.19 -3.64
N LEU A 17 21.85 12.80 -4.03
CA LEU A 17 20.66 12.91 -3.18
C LEU A 17 20.15 11.53 -2.70
N ARG A 18 20.08 10.54 -3.59
CA ARG A 18 19.65 9.17 -3.22
C ARG A 18 20.62 8.49 -2.26
N ASN A 19 21.91 8.73 -2.43
CA ASN A 19 22.93 8.20 -1.54
C ASN A 19 22.83 8.82 -0.15
N GLU A 20 22.68 10.14 -0.05
CA GLU A 20 22.50 10.84 1.21
C GLU A 20 21.22 10.39 1.94
N VAL A 21 20.10 10.25 1.24
CA VAL A 21 18.86 9.68 1.82
C VAL A 21 19.11 8.25 2.31
N LYS A 22 19.80 7.41 1.53
CA LYS A 22 20.13 6.04 1.97
C LYS A 22 21.01 6.05 3.22
N ASN A 23 22.02 6.90 3.29
CA ASN A 23 22.93 7.02 4.43
C ASN A 23 22.19 7.47 5.68
N TYR A 24 21.23 8.40 5.56
CA TYR A 24 20.38 8.81 6.66
C TYR A 24 19.63 7.63 7.29
N PHE A 25 19.01 6.77 6.48
CA PHE A 25 18.28 5.60 7.00
C PHE A 25 19.23 4.63 7.72
N ILE A 26 20.41 4.37 7.16
CA ILE A 26 21.41 3.46 7.74
C ILE A 26 21.92 4.01 9.08
N ASN A 27 22.37 5.27 9.10
CA ASN A 27 22.97 5.89 10.28
C ASN A 27 21.99 6.05 11.44
N ASN A 28 20.68 6.16 11.16
CA ASN A 28 19.64 6.26 12.18
C ASN A 28 18.96 4.90 12.49
N GLY A 29 19.42 3.80 11.89
CA GLY A 29 18.82 2.47 12.11
C GLY A 29 17.35 2.36 11.65
N ILE A 30 16.94 3.18 10.68
CA ILE A 30 15.57 3.22 10.16
C ILE A 30 15.43 2.16 9.06
N GLU A 31 14.48 1.25 9.23
CA GLU A 31 14.14 0.28 8.19
C GLU A 31 13.53 0.98 6.97
N LYS A 32 13.93 0.56 5.77
CA LYS A 32 13.36 1.08 4.52
C LYS A 32 11.98 0.51 4.23
N GLN A 33 11.63 -0.58 4.91
CA GLN A 33 10.35 -1.25 4.78
C GLN A 33 9.31 -0.59 5.69
N GLY A 34 8.03 -0.72 5.35
CA GLY A 34 6.90 -0.13 6.08
C GLY A 34 6.70 -0.66 7.52
N GLY A 35 7.49 -1.65 7.95
CA GLY A 35 7.54 -2.15 9.31
C GLY A 35 6.22 -2.75 9.79
N THR A 36 5.93 -2.65 11.09
CA THR A 36 4.68 -3.13 11.68
C THR A 36 3.48 -2.28 11.27
N THR A 37 3.68 -1.01 10.99
CA THR A 37 2.64 -0.06 10.59
C THR A 37 1.92 -0.51 9.33
N ILE A 38 2.66 -0.96 8.31
CA ILE A 38 2.03 -1.41 7.06
C ILE A 38 1.22 -2.69 7.25
N LEU A 39 1.72 -3.62 8.06
CA LEU A 39 1.01 -4.86 8.39
C LEU A 39 -0.32 -4.58 9.09
N ILE A 40 -0.34 -3.64 10.04
CA ILE A 40 -1.57 -3.22 10.72
C ILE A 40 -2.55 -2.62 9.72
N LYS A 41 -2.09 -1.71 8.84
CA LYS A 41 -2.98 -1.10 7.84
C LYS A 41 -3.56 -2.15 6.89
N THR A 42 -2.74 -3.09 6.41
CA THR A 42 -3.19 -4.18 5.55
C THR A 42 -4.19 -5.09 6.24
N LEU A 43 -3.94 -5.46 7.50
CA LEU A 43 -4.88 -6.26 8.29
C LEU A 43 -6.22 -5.53 8.45
N LEU A 44 -6.20 -4.24 8.77
CA LEU A 44 -7.42 -3.44 8.89
C LEU A 44 -8.18 -3.37 7.57
N MET A 45 -7.51 -3.13 6.44
CA MET A 45 -8.18 -3.10 5.13
C MET A 45 -8.73 -4.48 4.74
N ALA A 46 -8.02 -5.55 5.06
CA ALA A 46 -8.48 -6.92 4.86
C ALA A 46 -9.73 -7.21 5.70
N LEU A 47 -9.77 -6.79 6.97
CA LEU A 47 -10.95 -6.97 7.83
C LEU A 47 -12.15 -6.17 7.29
N VAL A 48 -11.94 -4.93 6.85
CA VAL A 48 -13.01 -4.11 6.23
C VAL A 48 -13.60 -4.79 4.98
N TYR A 49 -12.80 -5.60 4.27
CA TYR A 49 -13.27 -6.37 3.12
C TYR A 49 -13.93 -7.71 3.53
N PHE A 50 -13.22 -8.54 4.30
CA PHE A 50 -13.62 -9.92 4.57
C PHE A 50 -14.67 -10.07 5.67
N VAL A 51 -14.72 -9.17 6.66
CA VAL A 51 -15.71 -9.28 7.74
C VAL A 51 -17.13 -9.06 7.20
N PRO A 52 -17.45 -7.98 6.47
CA PRO A 52 -18.79 -7.82 5.90
C PRO A 52 -19.16 -8.97 4.95
N TYR A 53 -18.18 -9.44 4.17
CA TYR A 53 -18.37 -10.60 3.28
C TYR A 53 -18.77 -11.86 4.05
N GLY A 54 -18.07 -12.19 5.13
CA GLY A 54 -18.40 -13.34 5.99
C GLY A 54 -19.75 -13.20 6.70
N LEU A 55 -20.11 -11.99 7.14
CA LEU A 55 -21.43 -11.72 7.75
C LEU A 55 -22.58 -11.91 6.76
N MET A 56 -22.37 -11.55 5.49
CA MET A 56 -23.34 -11.79 4.43
C MET A 56 -23.45 -13.29 4.09
N LEU A 57 -22.31 -13.99 3.96
CA LEU A 57 -22.31 -15.42 3.63
C LEU A 57 -22.92 -16.30 4.74
N SER A 58 -22.72 -15.94 6.00
CA SER A 58 -23.31 -16.64 7.15
C SER A 58 -24.80 -16.39 7.32
N GLY A 59 -25.39 -15.47 6.54
CA GLY A 59 -26.81 -15.10 6.64
C GLY A 59 -27.14 -14.19 7.83
N ILE A 60 -26.15 -13.80 8.64
CA ILE A 60 -26.32 -12.82 9.75
C ILE A 60 -26.81 -11.49 9.18
N ILE A 61 -26.25 -11.07 8.04
CA ILE A 61 -26.71 -9.91 7.29
C ILE A 61 -27.42 -10.39 6.01
N SER A 62 -28.74 -10.22 5.99
CA SER A 62 -29.59 -10.71 4.89
C SER A 62 -30.58 -9.66 4.35
N SER A 63 -30.81 -8.57 5.08
CA SER A 63 -31.67 -7.49 4.59
C SER A 63 -30.99 -6.74 3.44
N ILE A 64 -31.75 -6.45 2.39
CA ILE A 64 -31.29 -5.75 1.18
C ILE A 64 -30.54 -4.46 1.52
N GLY A 65 -31.08 -3.63 2.43
CA GLY A 65 -30.45 -2.36 2.80
C GLY A 65 -29.09 -2.55 3.47
N THR A 66 -28.99 -3.48 4.42
CA THR A 66 -27.73 -3.79 5.10
C THR A 66 -26.71 -4.45 4.18
N VAL A 67 -27.16 -5.26 3.22
CA VAL A 67 -26.29 -5.86 2.19
C VAL A 67 -25.66 -4.77 1.32
N PHE A 68 -26.41 -3.75 0.90
CA PHE A 68 -25.84 -2.63 0.14
C PHE A 68 -24.81 -1.83 0.94
N ILE A 69 -25.04 -1.62 2.24
CA ILE A 69 -24.06 -0.99 3.13
C ILE A 69 -22.79 -1.83 3.21
N CYS A 70 -22.92 -3.15 3.39
CA CYS A 70 -21.78 -4.06 3.38
C CYS A 70 -20.98 -3.98 2.07
N TRP A 71 -21.65 -3.94 0.91
CA TRP A 71 -21.00 -3.75 -0.38
C TRP A 71 -20.22 -2.43 -0.47
N ALA A 72 -20.80 -1.33 0.00
CA ALA A 72 -20.12 -0.03 0.01
C ALA A 72 -18.88 -0.06 0.91
N VAL A 73 -18.98 -0.64 2.11
CA VAL A 73 -17.86 -0.81 3.05
C VAL A 73 -16.78 -1.71 2.46
N MET A 74 -17.15 -2.83 1.83
CA MET A 74 -16.22 -3.71 1.13
C MET A 74 -15.51 -3.00 -0.01
N GLY A 75 -16.18 -2.10 -0.75
CA GLY A 75 -15.56 -1.26 -1.78
C GLY A 75 -14.43 -0.38 -1.21
N LEU A 76 -14.62 0.16 0.00
CA LEU A 76 -13.55 0.89 0.71
C LEU A 76 -12.40 -0.05 1.10
N GLY A 77 -12.70 -1.25 1.61
CA GLY A 77 -11.69 -2.26 1.91
C GLY A 77 -10.85 -2.65 0.69
N MET A 78 -11.51 -2.88 -0.45
CA MET A 78 -10.85 -3.25 -1.71
C MET A 78 -9.95 -2.13 -2.24
N SER A 79 -10.44 -0.88 -2.23
CA SER A 79 -9.61 0.27 -2.63
C SER A 79 -8.42 0.46 -1.68
N GLY A 80 -8.62 0.26 -0.38
CA GLY A 80 -7.56 0.27 0.63
C GLY A 80 -6.51 -0.83 0.43
N LEU A 81 -6.92 -2.05 0.09
CA LEU A 81 -5.99 -3.13 -0.25
C LEU A 81 -5.12 -2.75 -1.47
N GLY A 82 -5.71 -2.15 -2.50
CA GLY A 82 -4.97 -1.65 -3.66
C GLY A 82 -3.99 -0.52 -3.33
N LEU A 83 -4.46 0.51 -2.61
CA LEU A 83 -3.69 1.74 -2.38
C LEU A 83 -2.70 1.66 -1.21
N VAL A 84 -2.94 0.81 -0.22
CA VAL A 84 -2.09 0.68 0.96
C VAL A 84 -1.21 -0.55 0.90
N THR A 85 -1.76 -1.68 0.43
CA THR A 85 -1.01 -2.95 0.44
C THR A 85 -0.29 -3.16 -0.88
N MET A 86 -1.02 -3.17 -1.99
CA MET A 86 -0.45 -3.47 -3.31
C MET A 86 0.48 -2.35 -3.82
N HIS A 87 0.13 -1.08 -3.58
CA HIS A 87 0.98 0.06 -3.94
C HIS A 87 2.36 -0.03 -3.30
N ASP A 88 2.42 -0.26 -1.98
CA ASP A 88 3.67 -0.36 -1.24
C ASP A 88 4.43 -1.66 -1.55
N ALA A 89 3.73 -2.77 -1.81
CA ALA A 89 4.34 -4.00 -2.33
C ALA A 89 5.01 -3.76 -3.69
N ASN A 90 4.34 -3.07 -4.62
CA ASN A 90 4.92 -2.71 -5.92
C ASN A 90 6.13 -1.76 -5.82
N HIS A 91 6.22 -0.98 -4.73
CA HIS A 91 7.41 -0.19 -4.42
C HIS A 91 8.52 -0.98 -3.71
N GLY A 92 8.27 -2.25 -3.38
CA GLY A 92 9.21 -3.12 -2.67
C GLY A 92 9.42 -2.74 -1.20
N SER A 93 8.53 -1.91 -0.65
CA SER A 93 8.61 -1.43 0.74
C SER A 93 7.76 -2.27 1.71
N PHE A 94 6.89 -3.15 1.21
CA PHE A 94 6.03 -3.98 2.06
C PHE A 94 6.80 -5.00 2.89
N SER A 95 7.81 -5.66 2.29
CA SER A 95 8.62 -6.69 2.96
C SER A 95 10.07 -6.64 2.55
N LYS A 96 10.97 -7.17 3.40
CA LYS A 96 12.38 -7.41 3.04
C LYS A 96 12.52 -8.51 1.99
N HIS A 97 11.56 -9.43 1.93
CA HIS A 97 11.57 -10.54 1.01
C HIS A 97 10.85 -10.18 -0.29
N ARG A 98 11.59 -10.21 -1.40
CA ARG A 98 11.05 -9.84 -2.73
C ARG A 98 9.79 -10.63 -3.11
N TRP A 99 9.72 -11.92 -2.77
CA TRP A 99 8.58 -12.78 -3.09
C TRP A 99 7.29 -12.38 -2.36
N VAL A 100 7.38 -11.63 -1.26
CA VAL A 100 6.21 -11.10 -0.55
C VAL A 100 5.71 -9.79 -1.21
N ASN A 101 6.56 -9.13 -1.99
CA ASN A 101 6.25 -7.87 -2.66
C ASN A 101 5.79 -8.05 -4.13
N THR A 102 5.72 -9.29 -4.62
CA THR A 102 5.39 -9.64 -6.02
C THR A 102 4.07 -10.39 -6.04
#